data_AF-A0A7S4D715-F1
#
_entry.id   AF-A0A7S4D715-F1
#
_cell.length_a   1.000
_cell.length_b   1.000
_cell.length_c   1.000
_cell.angle_alpha   90.00
_cell.angle_beta   90.00
_cell.angle_gamma   90.00
#
_symmetry.space_group_name_H-M   'P 1'
#
loop_
_entity.id
_entity.type
_entity.pdbx_description
1 polymer ?
#
loop_
_entity_poly.entity_id
_entity_poly.type
_entity_poly.pdbx_seq_one_letter_code
_entity_poly.pdbx_strand_id
1 'polypeptide(L)'
;EALGPAWAAARVYAALDKTKAPLARAEMLAFLQKLVVDFGAGPLRPQRLAPAAVAELGNSNPKVRGAAVELLGALHRRLGPPLRALLGDLGAAAAAVEAEFEKVGFDPSLA
;
A
#
# COMPACT_ATOMS: atom_id res chain seq x y z
N GLU A 1 25.17 11.93 -0.38
CA GLU A 1 23.75 12.06 0.00
C GLU A 1 23.17 10.69 0.30
N ALA A 2 22.68 10.46 1.52
CA ALA A 2 21.90 9.26 1.80
C ALA A 2 20.48 9.47 1.25
N LEU A 3 20.15 8.77 0.16
CA LEU A 3 18.81 8.81 -0.41
C LEU A 3 17.86 8.06 0.55
N GLY A 4 16.94 8.78 1.18
CA GLY A 4 16.01 8.22 2.18
C GLY A 4 14.84 7.41 1.59
N PRO A 5 14.02 6.77 2.45
CA PRO A 5 12.90 5.91 2.03
C PRO A 5 11.86 6.64 1.17
N ALA A 6 11.68 7.95 1.40
CA ALA A 6 10.83 8.81 0.57
C ALA A 6 11.28 8.86 -0.90
N TRP A 7 12.59 8.91 -1.13
CA TRP A 7 13.16 8.92 -2.49
C TRP A 7 12.98 7.55 -3.15
N ALA A 8 13.25 6.47 -2.42
CA ALA A 8 13.05 5.11 -2.92
C ALA A 8 11.59 4.87 -3.35
N ALA A 9 10.64 5.21 -2.49
CA ALA A 9 9.22 5.11 -2.80
C ALA A 9 8.82 5.95 -4.03
N ALA A 10 9.33 7.17 -4.15
CA ALA A 10 9.09 8.01 -5.32
C ALA A 10 9.54 7.35 -6.64
N ARG A 11 10.67 6.65 -6.63
CA ARG A 11 11.16 5.89 -7.80
C ARG A 11 10.28 4.70 -8.12
N VAL A 12 9.82 3.97 -7.09
CA VAL A 12 8.93 2.82 -7.27
C VAL A 12 7.59 3.26 -7.84
N TYR A 13 6.98 4.36 -7.35
CA TYR A 13 5.75 4.89 -7.95
C TYR A 13 5.92 5.20 -9.44
N ALA A 14 7.00 5.89 -9.81
CA ALA A 14 7.27 6.25 -11.20
C ALA A 14 7.52 5.01 -12.10
N ALA A 15 8.02 3.92 -11.53
CA ALA A 15 8.23 2.65 -12.23
C ALA A 15 6.95 1.81 -12.32
N LEU A 16 6.11 1.85 -11.30
CA LEU A 16 4.84 1.11 -11.23
C LEU A 16 3.93 1.47 -12.42
N ASP A 17 3.81 2.78 -12.72
CA ASP A 17 3.00 3.31 -13.83
C ASP A 17 3.47 2.81 -15.20
N LYS A 18 4.77 2.55 -15.35
CA LYS A 18 5.38 2.14 -16.63
C LYS A 18 5.44 0.62 -16.78
N THR A 19 5.23 -0.12 -15.70
CA THR A 19 5.46 -1.56 -15.69
C THR A 19 4.19 -2.32 -16.03
N LYS A 20 4.25 -3.02 -17.17
CA LYS A 20 3.18 -3.90 -17.66
C LYS A 20 3.29 -5.34 -17.16
N ALA A 21 4.49 -5.75 -16.71
CA ALA A 21 4.73 -7.09 -16.20
C ALA A 21 4.07 -7.26 -14.82
N PRO A 22 3.06 -8.14 -14.68
CA PRO A 22 2.26 -8.21 -13.46
C PRO A 22 3.06 -8.70 -12.25
N LEU A 23 4.01 -9.61 -12.44
CA LEU A 23 4.86 -10.09 -11.35
C LEU A 23 5.75 -8.97 -10.81
N ALA A 24 6.39 -8.20 -11.68
CA ALA A 24 7.20 -7.05 -11.26
C ALA A 24 6.34 -6.00 -10.53
N ARG A 25 5.10 -5.80 -10.97
CA ARG A 25 4.15 -4.90 -10.32
C ARG A 25 3.79 -5.37 -8.90
N ALA A 26 3.58 -6.68 -8.71
CA ALA A 26 3.35 -7.26 -7.38
C ALA A 26 4.57 -7.07 -6.46
N GLU A 27 5.78 -7.35 -6.96
CA GLU A 27 7.02 -7.15 -6.18
C GLU A 27 7.25 -5.68 -5.79
N MET A 28 6.88 -4.73 -6.66
CA MET A 28 6.94 -3.30 -6.34
C MET A 28 6.00 -2.91 -5.20
N LEU A 29 4.78 -3.45 -5.18
CA LEU A 29 3.83 -3.23 -4.09
C LEU A 29 4.32 -3.86 -2.78
N ALA A 30 4.87 -5.08 -2.86
CA ALA A 30 5.48 -5.74 -1.71
C ALA A 30 6.69 -4.96 -1.17
N PHE A 31 7.49 -4.36 -2.04
CA PHE A 31 8.59 -3.49 -1.63
C PHE A 31 8.11 -2.22 -0.93
N LEU A 32 7.06 -1.56 -1.45
CA LEU A 32 6.43 -0.42 -0.76
C LEU A 32 5.86 -0.83 0.60
N GLN A 33 5.28 -2.02 0.71
CA GLN A 33 4.77 -2.57 1.96
C GLN A 33 5.89 -2.72 2.99
N LYS A 34 7.05 -3.26 2.60
CA LYS A 34 8.23 -3.33 3.47
C LYS A 34 8.70 -1.96 3.93
N LEU A 35 8.71 -0.97 3.03
CA LEU A 35 9.06 0.41 3.41
C LEU A 35 8.09 0.98 4.46
N VAL A 36 6.79 0.70 4.36
CA VAL A 36 5.79 1.13 5.37
C VAL A 36 6.05 0.45 6.71
N VAL A 37 6.39 -0.84 6.69
CA VAL A 37 6.70 -1.60 7.91
C VAL A 37 7.96 -1.07 8.59
N ASP A 38 9.02 -0.81 7.82
CA ASP A 38 10.34 -0.45 8.37
C ASP A 38 10.44 1.04 8.76
N PHE A 39 9.86 1.94 7.95
CA PHE A 39 10.05 3.39 8.09
C PHE A 39 8.77 4.15 8.44
N GLY A 40 7.63 3.46 8.51
CA GLY A 40 6.32 4.07 8.73
C GLY A 40 5.74 4.75 7.49
N ALA A 41 4.50 5.20 7.60
CA ALA A 41 3.75 5.76 6.47
C ALA A 41 4.11 7.23 6.16
N GLY A 42 4.50 8.03 7.17
CA GLY A 42 4.79 9.47 7.03
C GLY A 42 5.75 9.85 5.89
N PRO A 43 6.97 9.27 5.82
CA PRO A 43 7.92 9.60 4.75
C PRO A 43 7.46 9.13 3.35
N LEU A 44 6.52 8.20 3.27
CA LEU A 44 6.08 7.57 2.02
C LEU A 44 4.89 8.26 1.33
N ARG A 45 4.40 9.37 1.91
CA ARG A 45 3.26 10.16 1.43
C ARG A 45 1.99 9.30 1.31
N PRO A 46 1.33 8.98 2.44
CA PRO A 46 0.19 8.06 2.47
C PRO A 46 -0.98 8.56 1.61
N GLN A 47 -1.11 9.88 1.44
CA GLN A 47 -2.11 10.50 0.56
C GLN A 47 -1.95 10.12 -0.91
N ARG A 48 -0.74 9.71 -1.34
CA ARG A 48 -0.47 9.18 -2.67
C ARG A 48 -0.45 7.65 -2.69
N LEU A 49 0.12 7.04 -1.65
CA LEU A 49 0.30 5.59 -1.56
C LEU A 49 -1.03 4.83 -1.45
N ALA A 50 -1.95 5.31 -0.62
CA ALA A 50 -3.25 4.68 -0.41
C ALA A 50 -4.10 4.61 -1.70
N PRO A 51 -4.36 5.72 -2.43
CA PRO A 51 -5.13 5.64 -3.67
C PRO A 51 -4.40 4.85 -4.77
N ALA A 52 -3.06 4.87 -4.80
CA ALA A 52 -2.30 4.03 -5.72
C ALA A 52 -2.53 2.53 -5.44
N ALA A 53 -2.51 2.12 -4.17
CA ALA A 53 -2.81 0.74 -3.78
C ALA A 53 -4.25 0.35 -4.10
N VAL A 54 -5.22 1.27 -3.89
CA VAL A 54 -6.63 1.03 -4.25
C VAL A 54 -6.79 0.78 -5.76
N ALA A 55 -6.09 1.53 -6.62
CA ALA A 55 -6.12 1.31 -8.06
C ALA A 55 -5.64 -0.11 -8.47
N GLU A 56 -4.75 -0.73 -7.69
CA GLU A 56 -4.26 -2.09 -7.93
C GLU A 56 -5.25 -3.19 -7.52
N LEU A 57 -6.26 -2.88 -6.70
CA LEU A 57 -7.29 -3.85 -6.30
C LEU A 57 -8.13 -4.32 -7.50
N GLY A 58 -8.23 -3.51 -8.55
CA GLY A 58 -8.90 -3.86 -9.82
C GLY A 58 -8.02 -4.66 -10.79
N ASN A 59 -6.77 -4.99 -10.45
CA ASN A 59 -5.86 -5.65 -11.37
C ASN A 59 -6.35 -7.07 -11.72
N SER A 60 -6.20 -7.48 -12.99
CA SER A 60 -6.60 -8.83 -13.44
C SER A 60 -5.80 -9.95 -12.77
N ASN A 61 -4.57 -9.67 -12.34
CA ASN A 61 -3.71 -10.65 -11.70
C ASN A 61 -3.98 -10.75 -10.18
N PRO A 62 -4.33 -11.93 -9.64
CA PRO A 62 -4.61 -12.11 -8.22
C PRO A 62 -3.41 -11.79 -7.31
N LYS A 63 -2.17 -11.98 -7.77
CA LYS A 63 -0.98 -11.66 -6.98
C LYS A 63 -0.82 -10.15 -6.78
N VAL A 64 -1.14 -9.35 -7.80
CA VAL A 64 -1.08 -7.88 -7.71
C VAL A 64 -2.15 -7.38 -6.76
N ARG A 65 -3.39 -7.92 -6.85
CA ARG A 65 -4.46 -7.60 -5.90
C ARG A 65 -4.08 -7.97 -4.47
N GLY A 66 -3.51 -9.16 -4.26
CA GLY A 66 -3.04 -9.59 -2.94
C GLY A 66 -1.99 -8.65 -2.34
N ALA A 67 -0.96 -8.30 -3.12
CA ALA A 67 0.07 -7.38 -2.68
C ALA A 67 -0.48 -5.97 -2.36
N ALA A 68 -1.49 -5.52 -3.11
CA ALA A 68 -2.19 -4.26 -2.82
C ALA A 68 -2.98 -4.31 -1.50
N VAL A 69 -3.69 -5.41 -1.23
CA VAL A 69 -4.39 -5.63 0.04
C VAL A 69 -3.41 -5.65 1.21
N GLU A 70 -2.30 -6.37 1.09
CA GLU A 70 -1.25 -6.41 2.13
C GLU A 70 -0.62 -5.04 2.40
N LEU A 71 -0.38 -4.26 1.35
CA LEU A 71 0.11 -2.88 1.47
C LEU A 71 -0.90 -1.97 2.20
N LEU A 72 -2.19 -2.08 1.89
CA LEU A 72 -3.24 -1.38 2.60
C LEU A 72 -3.31 -1.81 4.07
N GLY A 73 -3.14 -3.10 4.36
CA GLY A 73 -3.06 -3.62 5.73
C GLY A 73 -1.90 -3.02 6.52
N ALA A 74 -0.72 -2.92 5.91
CA ALA A 74 0.44 -2.27 6.53
C ALA A 74 0.20 -0.78 6.81
N LEU A 75 -0.49 -0.08 5.91
CA LEU A 75 -0.93 1.30 6.15
C LEU A 75 -1.95 1.39 7.28
N HIS A 76 -2.92 0.46 7.35
CA HIS A 76 -3.94 0.45 8.39
C HIS A 76 -3.33 0.26 9.77
N ARG A 77 -2.35 -0.63 9.89
CA ARG A 77 -1.62 -0.86 11.14
C ARG A 77 -1.01 0.41 11.72
N ARG A 78 -0.51 1.29 10.84
CA ARG A 78 0.20 2.52 11.22
C ARG A 78 -0.73 3.72 11.36
N LEU A 79 -1.65 3.90 10.41
CA LEU A 79 -2.48 5.11 10.32
C LEU A 79 -3.85 4.94 10.97
N GLY A 80 -4.34 3.72 11.11
CA GLY A 80 -5.62 3.43 11.74
C GLY A 80 -6.83 4.06 11.04
N PRO A 81 -7.85 4.56 11.79
CA PRO A 81 -9.09 5.08 11.23
C PRO A 81 -8.94 6.20 10.19
N PRO A 82 -8.00 7.17 10.33
CA PRO A 82 -7.71 8.18 9.30
C PRO A 82 -7.43 7.63 7.89
N LEU A 83 -6.91 6.40 7.77
CA LEU A 83 -6.65 5.80 6.46
C LEU A 83 -7.93 5.67 5.64
N ARG A 84 -9.08 5.39 6.26
CA ARG A 84 -10.34 5.13 5.54
C ARG A 84 -10.76 6.31 4.66
N ALA A 85 -10.48 7.54 5.08
CA ALA A 85 -10.74 8.74 4.29
C ALA A 85 -9.91 8.80 2.99
N LEU A 86 -8.77 8.12 2.94
CA LEU A 86 -7.87 8.07 1.78
C LEU A 86 -8.20 6.94 0.79
N LEU A 87 -8.96 5.93 1.22
CA LEU A 87 -9.26 4.75 0.41
C LEU A 87 -10.38 4.99 -0.60
N GLY A 88 -11.32 5.89 -0.29
CA GLY A 88 -12.49 6.11 -1.14
C GLY A 88 -13.37 4.85 -1.25
N ASP A 89 -13.94 4.63 -2.43
CA ASP A 89 -14.75 3.43 -2.72
C ASP A 89 -13.87 2.25 -3.15
N LEU A 90 -13.97 1.14 -2.41
CA LEU A 90 -13.22 -0.10 -2.64
C LEU A 90 -14.00 -1.09 -3.52
N GLY A 91 -15.28 -0.83 -3.81
CA GLY A 91 -16.15 -1.69 -4.62
C GLY A 91 -16.11 -3.16 -4.18
N ALA A 92 -15.91 -4.07 -5.15
CA ALA A 92 -15.88 -5.51 -4.90
C ALA A 92 -14.71 -5.98 -4.02
N ALA A 93 -13.66 -5.17 -3.83
CA ALA A 93 -12.50 -5.52 -3.01
C ALA A 93 -12.69 -5.17 -1.53
N ALA A 94 -13.76 -4.46 -1.16
CA ALA A 94 -14.01 -3.99 0.21
C ALA A 94 -13.93 -5.11 1.24
N ALA A 95 -14.57 -6.25 0.99
CA ALA A 95 -14.58 -7.39 1.92
C ALA A 95 -13.18 -7.96 2.17
N ALA A 96 -12.35 -8.05 1.13
CA ALA A 96 -10.97 -8.56 1.26
C ALA A 96 -10.07 -7.57 2.04
N VAL A 97 -10.27 -6.27 1.82
CA VAL A 97 -9.52 -5.22 2.52
C VAL A 97 -9.92 -5.16 4.00
N GLU A 98 -11.22 -5.20 4.32
CA GLU A 98 -11.67 -5.19 5.72
C GLU A 98 -11.20 -6.46 6.46
N ALA A 99 -11.24 -7.64 5.84
CA ALA A 99 -10.70 -8.86 6.43
C ALA A 99 -9.20 -8.74 6.74
N GLU A 100 -8.43 -8.09 5.87
CA GLU A 100 -7.01 -7.82 6.15
C GLU A 100 -6.83 -6.79 7.27
N PHE A 101 -7.68 -5.75 7.34
CA PHE A 101 -7.64 -4.76 8.41
C PHE A 101 -7.95 -5.36 9.77
N GLU A 102 -8.94 -6.24 9.85
CA GLU A 102 -9.27 -6.99 11.07
C GLU A 102 -8.11 -7.91 11.50
N LYS A 103 -7.50 -8.61 10.55
CA LYS A 103 -6.36 -9.49 10.80
C LYS A 103 -5.13 -8.75 11.31
N VAL A 104 -4.80 -7.60 10.71
CA VAL A 104 -3.58 -6.86 11.05
C VAL A 104 -3.79 -6.00 12.30
N GLY A 105 -4.98 -5.42 12.47
CA GLY A 105 -5.32 -4.48 13.53
C GLY A 105 -4.58 -3.14 13.42
N PHE A 106 -5.06 -2.14 14.16
CA PHE A 106 -4.38 -0.86 14.34
C PHE A 106 -3.48 -0.91 15.58
N ASP A 107 -2.24 -0.47 15.45
CA ASP A 107 -1.26 -0.42 16.54
C ASP A 107 -0.90 1.05 16.85
N PRO A 108 -1.47 1.65 17.90
CA PRO A 108 -1.24 3.06 18.23
C PRO A 108 0.20 3.35 18.70
N SER A 109 0.98 2.33 19.06
CA SER A 109 2.40 2.50 19.42
C SER A 109 3.29 2.76 18.20
N LEU A 110 2.76 2.48 17.01
CA LEU A 110 3.45 2.52 15.73
C LEU A 110 3.05 3.72 14.86
N ALA A 111 2.12 4.56 15.35
CA ALA A 111 1.52 5.71 14.67
C ALA A 111 2.44 6.93 14.63
#